data_AF-A0A556C4B8-F1
#
_entry.id   AF-A0A556C4B8-F1
#
_cell.length_a   1.000
_cell.length_b   1.000
_cell.length_c   1.000
_cell.angle_alpha   90.00
_cell.angle_beta   90.00
_cell.angle_gamma   90.00
#
_symmetry.space_group_name_H-M   'P 1'
#
loop_
_entity.id
_entity.type
_entity.pdbx_description
1 polymer ?
#
loop_
_entity_poly.entity_id
_entity_poly.type
_entity_poly.pdbx_seq_one_letter_code
_entity_poly.pdbx_strand_id
1 'polypeptide(L)'
;MSDQLTFQDPVTRFPDISPPKQDQPEPGLDVELIPGTDRGEQSYRGTGRLKGRKALITGADSGIGSAVAIAFAREGADVALSYLPAEEEDARHVCDVIREAGGTAVPLPGDLSDPDYCQQVVHDAADGLGGLDALVNNAGRQIAVEEIEDLSDEQWGSTFETNIRAMFRVTKTAVGYLPAGATIVNSTSVQAYSPSTHLLDYASTKAAINNFTKGLATQLAPRGIRVNAVAPGPIWTPLQVSDGQPKEALPHFGKNTPLGRAGQPTELAPAYVFLTSAESSYVLGETLNVNGGQPTP
;
A
#
# COMPACT_ATOMS: atom_id res chain seq x y z
N MET A 1 -1.86 24.66 -4.40
CA MET A 1 -0.87 23.80 -3.73
C MET A 1 0.19 23.42 -4.75
N SER A 2 1.42 23.20 -4.33
CA SER A 2 2.45 22.60 -5.18
C SER A 2 2.19 21.12 -5.34
N ASP A 3 2.42 20.60 -6.54
CA ASP A 3 2.27 19.18 -6.84
C ASP A 3 3.62 18.46 -6.87
N GLN A 4 3.58 17.15 -7.11
CA GLN A 4 4.75 16.29 -7.15
C GLN A 4 5.73 16.56 -8.30
N LEU A 5 5.38 17.43 -9.26
CA LEU A 5 6.22 17.78 -10.40
C LEU A 5 6.87 19.17 -10.24
N THR A 6 6.58 19.86 -9.14
CA THR A 6 7.17 21.16 -8.81
C THR A 6 8.53 20.97 -8.14
N PHE A 7 9.55 21.74 -8.57
CA PHE A 7 10.88 21.71 -7.93
C PHE A 7 10.80 22.27 -6.51
N GLN A 8 11.09 21.42 -5.51
CA GLN A 8 10.97 21.75 -4.09
C GLN A 8 12.04 21.02 -3.27
N ASP A 9 12.38 21.57 -2.11
CA ASP A 9 13.21 20.91 -1.12
C ASP A 9 12.44 19.74 -0.48
N PRO A 10 12.88 18.48 -0.64
CA PRO A 10 12.18 17.32 -0.10
C PRO A 10 12.16 17.28 1.43
N VAL A 11 13.10 17.96 2.12
CA VAL A 11 13.11 18.02 3.59
C VAL A 11 11.90 18.78 4.10
N THR A 12 11.53 19.88 3.43
CA THR A 12 10.50 20.82 3.88
C THR A 12 9.21 20.79 3.06
N ARG A 13 9.11 19.93 2.05
CA ARG A 13 7.93 19.78 1.19
C ARG A 13 6.65 19.45 1.95
N PHE A 14 6.75 18.62 3.00
CA PHE A 14 5.63 18.27 3.87
C PHE A 14 5.88 18.81 5.28
N PRO A 15 4.81 19.06 6.07
CA PRO A 15 4.97 19.52 7.45
C PRO A 15 5.82 18.55 8.26
N ASP A 16 6.74 19.11 9.04
CA ASP A 16 7.45 18.32 10.04
C ASP A 16 6.49 18.02 11.20
N ILE A 17 5.90 16.82 11.18
CA ILE A 17 4.92 16.41 12.19
C ILE A 17 5.59 15.76 13.40
N SER A 18 5.03 15.99 14.58
CA SER A 18 5.34 15.23 15.79
C SER A 18 4.01 14.72 16.33
N PRO A 19 3.54 13.56 15.85
CA PRO A 19 2.24 13.04 16.23
C PRO A 19 2.10 12.91 17.75
N PRO A 20 0.98 13.33 18.36
CA PRO A 20 0.74 13.05 19.76
C PRO A 20 0.65 11.54 19.98
N LYS A 21 0.83 11.13 21.24
CA LYS A 21 0.38 9.81 21.67
C LYS A 21 -1.11 9.73 21.40
N GLN A 22 -1.52 8.74 20.62
CA GLN A 22 -2.90 8.47 20.29
C GLN A 22 -3.04 6.99 20.00
N ASP A 23 -4.27 6.52 20.04
CA ASP A 23 -4.60 5.12 19.89
C ASP A 23 -5.92 4.98 19.17
N GLN A 24 -6.04 3.95 18.35
CA GLN A 24 -7.27 3.57 17.66
C GLN A 24 -7.35 2.05 17.64
N PRO A 25 -8.54 1.45 17.74
CA PRO A 25 -8.68 0.01 17.51
C PRO A 25 -8.29 -0.34 16.08
N GLU A 26 -7.77 -1.55 15.86
CA GLU A 26 -7.51 -2.07 14.50
C GLU A 26 -8.81 -2.09 13.67
N PRO A 27 -8.78 -1.67 12.38
CA PRO A 27 -7.61 -1.28 11.58
C PRO A 27 -7.20 0.20 11.66
N GLY A 28 -7.93 1.01 12.43
CA GLY A 28 -7.78 2.46 12.46
C GLY A 28 -8.46 3.15 11.27
N LEU A 29 -8.66 4.46 11.40
CA LEU A 29 -9.29 5.33 10.39
C LEU A 29 -8.40 6.56 10.15
N ASP A 30 -8.20 6.91 8.87
CA ASP A 30 -7.48 8.11 8.45
C ASP A 30 -8.21 9.38 8.88
N VAL A 31 -9.55 9.38 8.82
CA VAL A 31 -10.39 10.49 9.28
C VAL A 31 -10.18 10.83 10.76
N GLU A 32 -9.73 9.87 11.57
CA GLU A 32 -9.47 10.06 13.01
C GLU A 32 -8.00 10.35 13.34
N LEU A 33 -7.11 10.36 12.34
CA LEU A 33 -5.67 10.49 12.55
C LEU A 33 -5.27 11.94 12.87
N ILE A 34 -4.44 12.12 13.90
CA ILE A 34 -3.97 13.44 14.34
C ILE A 34 -2.43 13.50 14.31
N PRO A 35 -1.80 14.39 13.54
CA PRO A 35 -2.39 15.19 12.47
C PRO A 35 -2.89 14.28 11.33
N GLY A 36 -3.76 14.79 10.46
CA GLY A 36 -4.16 14.06 9.26
C GLY A 36 -2.99 13.82 8.29
N THR A 37 -3.23 12.97 7.29
CA THR A 37 -2.25 12.63 6.24
C THR A 37 -2.51 13.39 4.95
N ASP A 38 -1.47 13.54 4.12
CA ASP A 38 -1.64 13.93 2.71
C ASP A 38 -1.66 12.67 1.83
N ARG A 39 -2.83 12.36 1.27
CA ARG A 39 -3.05 11.20 0.39
C ARG A 39 -3.12 11.61 -1.09
N GLY A 40 -2.84 12.87 -1.42
CA GLY A 40 -2.80 13.35 -2.79
C GLY A 40 -4.13 13.91 -3.30
N GLU A 41 -5.16 14.04 -2.46
CA GLU A 41 -6.48 14.57 -2.81
C GLU A 41 -6.39 15.95 -3.45
N GLN A 42 -5.37 16.75 -3.12
CA GLN A 42 -5.15 18.06 -3.73
C GLN A 42 -3.73 18.22 -4.29
N SER A 43 -2.77 17.40 -3.85
CA SER A 43 -1.35 17.56 -4.15
C SER A 43 -0.84 16.66 -5.30
N TYR A 44 -1.55 15.60 -5.68
CA TYR A 44 -1.11 14.73 -6.79
C TYR A 44 -1.68 15.19 -8.14
N ARG A 45 -0.84 15.56 -9.11
CA ARG A 45 -1.29 15.92 -10.47
C ARG A 45 -1.10 14.76 -11.45
N GLY A 46 -2.19 14.25 -12.02
CA GLY A 46 -2.11 13.25 -13.08
C GLY A 46 -1.59 13.79 -14.41
N THR A 47 -0.98 12.91 -15.22
CA THR A 47 -0.43 13.22 -16.55
C THR A 47 -0.85 12.20 -17.61
N GLY A 48 -1.77 11.28 -17.28
CA GLY A 48 -2.34 10.30 -18.20
C GLY A 48 -1.51 9.02 -18.35
N ARG A 49 -0.63 8.71 -17.39
CA ARG A 49 0.31 7.57 -17.46
C ARG A 49 -0.36 6.20 -17.36
N LEU A 50 -1.60 6.15 -16.88
CA LEU A 50 -2.38 4.91 -16.67
C LEU A 50 -3.73 4.94 -17.39
N LYS A 51 -3.84 5.71 -18.47
CA LYS A 51 -5.09 5.86 -19.22
C LYS A 51 -5.68 4.50 -19.65
N GLY A 52 -6.90 4.22 -19.20
CA GLY A 52 -7.66 3.01 -19.55
C GLY A 52 -7.24 1.75 -18.80
N ARG A 53 -6.36 1.86 -17.80
CA ARG A 53 -5.94 0.74 -16.94
C ARG A 53 -7.05 0.37 -15.97
N LYS A 54 -7.04 -0.89 -15.52
CA LYS A 54 -8.05 -1.46 -14.62
C LYS A 54 -7.35 -2.10 -13.43
N ALA A 55 -7.43 -1.44 -12.28
CA ALA A 55 -6.62 -1.77 -11.11
C ALA A 55 -7.45 -2.24 -9.93
N LEU A 56 -7.06 -3.37 -9.33
CA LEU A 56 -7.49 -3.75 -7.98
C LEU A 56 -6.40 -3.35 -6.98
N ILE A 57 -6.79 -2.63 -5.93
CA ILE A 57 -5.90 -2.22 -4.84
C ILE A 57 -6.50 -2.71 -3.51
N THR A 58 -5.72 -3.46 -2.72
CA THR A 58 -6.13 -3.89 -1.37
C THR A 58 -5.66 -2.92 -0.29
N GLY A 59 -6.48 -2.70 0.74
CA GLY A 59 -6.25 -1.68 1.77
C GLY A 59 -6.23 -0.28 1.15
N ALA A 60 -7.20 -0.01 0.28
CA ALA A 60 -7.26 1.21 -0.55
C ALA A 60 -8.11 2.34 0.05
N ASP A 61 -8.72 2.09 1.19
CA ASP A 61 -9.50 3.02 2.00
C ASP A 61 -8.63 4.12 2.63
N SER A 62 -7.43 3.77 3.09
CA SER A 62 -6.57 4.65 3.89
C SER A 62 -5.10 4.56 3.50
N GLY A 63 -4.27 5.40 4.12
CA GLY A 63 -2.82 5.41 4.05
C GLY A 63 -2.26 5.32 2.64
N ILE A 64 -1.29 4.43 2.43
CA ILE A 64 -0.59 4.30 1.13
C ILE A 64 -1.55 3.84 0.03
N GLY A 65 -2.46 2.90 0.32
CA GLY A 65 -3.36 2.35 -0.69
C GLY A 65 -4.32 3.40 -1.25
N SER A 66 -4.88 4.25 -0.39
CA SER A 66 -5.73 5.37 -0.81
C SER A 66 -4.97 6.37 -1.69
N ALA A 67 -3.73 6.72 -1.32
CA ALA A 67 -2.90 7.62 -2.11
C ALA A 67 -2.57 7.04 -3.50
N VAL A 68 -2.34 5.73 -3.56
CA VAL A 68 -2.15 5.00 -4.83
C VAL A 68 -3.45 4.99 -5.64
N ALA A 69 -4.61 4.75 -5.01
CA ALA A 69 -5.91 4.76 -5.68
C ALA A 69 -6.24 6.12 -6.30
N ILE A 70 -6.05 7.21 -5.53
CA ILE A 70 -6.23 8.59 -6.01
C ILE A 70 -5.29 8.89 -7.18
N ALA A 71 -4.01 8.54 -7.06
CA ALA A 71 -3.05 8.76 -8.14
C ALA A 71 -3.37 7.94 -9.39
N PHE A 72 -3.80 6.69 -9.24
CA PHE A 72 -4.19 5.83 -10.36
C PHE A 72 -5.37 6.42 -11.12
N ALA A 73 -6.40 6.85 -10.41
CA ALA A 73 -7.55 7.54 -11.02
C ALA A 73 -7.14 8.83 -11.75
N ARG A 74 -6.31 9.67 -11.12
CA ARG A 74 -5.79 10.90 -11.75
C ARG A 74 -4.93 10.63 -12.99
N GLU A 75 -4.23 9.50 -13.03
CA GLU A 75 -3.47 9.07 -14.20
C GLU A 75 -4.34 8.37 -15.26
N GLY A 76 -5.64 8.22 -15.01
CA GLY A 76 -6.65 7.75 -15.96
C GLY A 76 -7.02 6.28 -15.86
N ALA A 77 -6.75 5.62 -14.73
CA ALA A 77 -7.18 4.25 -14.46
C ALA A 77 -8.56 4.18 -13.79
N ASP A 78 -9.29 3.10 -14.05
CA ASP A 78 -10.43 2.68 -13.25
C ASP A 78 -9.93 1.83 -12.07
N VAL A 79 -10.50 2.04 -10.88
CA VAL A 79 -9.96 1.47 -9.63
C VAL A 79 -11.04 0.72 -8.85
N ALA A 80 -10.75 -0.53 -8.50
CA ALA A 80 -11.46 -1.30 -7.49
C ALA A 80 -10.70 -1.26 -6.16
N LEU A 81 -11.42 -1.01 -5.07
CA LEU A 81 -10.88 -0.76 -3.74
C LEU A 81 -11.35 -1.88 -2.81
N SER A 82 -10.42 -2.71 -2.33
CA SER A 82 -10.69 -3.67 -1.26
C SER A 82 -10.29 -3.10 0.09
N TYR A 83 -11.13 -3.25 1.10
CA TYR A 83 -10.94 -2.72 2.46
C TYR A 83 -11.84 -3.47 3.46
N LEU A 84 -11.62 -3.33 4.77
CA LEU A 84 -12.50 -3.95 5.77
C LEU A 84 -13.81 -3.16 5.92
N PRO A 85 -14.95 -3.80 6.21
CA PRO A 85 -16.22 -3.09 6.40
C PRO A 85 -16.18 -1.98 7.48
N ALA A 86 -15.29 -2.07 8.45
CA ALA A 86 -15.08 -1.06 9.48
C ALA A 86 -14.53 0.27 8.93
N GLU A 87 -13.86 0.23 7.78
CA GLU A 87 -13.18 1.37 7.12
C GLU A 87 -14.06 2.04 6.05
N GLU A 88 -15.35 1.72 6.00
CA GLU A 88 -16.30 2.18 4.97
C GLU A 88 -16.36 3.72 4.85
N GLU A 89 -16.17 4.45 5.94
CA GLU A 89 -16.13 5.92 5.91
C GLU A 89 -14.94 6.44 5.09
N ASP A 90 -13.74 5.93 5.35
CA ASP A 90 -12.53 6.28 4.61
C ASP A 90 -12.63 5.84 3.14
N ALA A 91 -13.10 4.61 2.89
CA ALA A 91 -13.27 4.09 1.54
C ALA A 91 -14.25 4.92 0.70
N ARG A 92 -15.36 5.40 1.29
CA ARG A 92 -16.31 6.29 0.62
C ARG A 92 -15.66 7.60 0.22
N HIS A 93 -14.88 8.19 1.13
CA HIS A 93 -14.16 9.41 0.83
C HIS A 93 -13.22 9.23 -0.37
N VAL A 94 -12.43 8.15 -0.40
CA VAL A 94 -11.54 7.86 -1.54
C VAL A 94 -12.33 7.65 -2.84
N CYS A 95 -13.44 6.91 -2.78
CA CYS A 95 -14.31 6.72 -3.94
C CYS A 95 -14.85 8.04 -4.50
N ASP A 96 -15.22 8.98 -3.62
CA ASP A 96 -15.73 10.28 -4.03
C ASP A 96 -14.63 11.12 -4.69
N VAL A 97 -13.41 11.13 -4.13
CA VAL A 97 -12.24 11.80 -4.74
C VAL A 97 -11.93 11.22 -6.13
N ILE A 98 -12.02 9.90 -6.31
CA ILE A 98 -11.82 9.24 -7.61
C ILE A 98 -12.89 9.67 -8.62
N ARG A 99 -14.16 9.69 -8.22
CA ARG A 99 -15.28 10.09 -9.07
C ARG A 99 -15.21 11.57 -9.44
N GLU A 100 -14.81 12.44 -8.51
CA GLU A 100 -14.57 13.87 -8.76
C GLU A 100 -13.44 14.09 -9.78
N ALA A 101 -12.42 13.22 -9.79
CA ALA A 101 -11.37 13.21 -10.80
C ALA A 101 -11.82 12.62 -12.15
N GLY A 102 -13.07 12.16 -12.27
CA GLY A 102 -13.65 11.58 -13.49
C GLY A 102 -13.30 10.09 -13.71
N GLY A 103 -12.77 9.41 -12.70
CA GLY A 103 -12.45 7.98 -12.75
C GLY A 103 -13.58 7.09 -12.24
N THR A 104 -13.48 5.79 -12.50
CA THR A 104 -14.39 4.78 -11.93
C THR A 104 -13.85 4.27 -10.59
N ALA A 105 -14.71 4.20 -9.58
CA ALA A 105 -14.42 3.61 -8.27
C ALA A 105 -15.39 2.46 -7.97
N VAL A 106 -14.87 1.26 -7.75
CA VAL A 106 -15.62 0.04 -7.37
C VAL A 106 -15.26 -0.34 -5.93
N PRO A 107 -16.08 0.01 -4.93
CA PRO A 107 -15.85 -0.39 -3.54
C PRO A 107 -16.17 -1.88 -3.33
N LEU A 108 -15.25 -2.61 -2.70
CA LEU A 108 -15.34 -4.04 -2.41
C LEU A 108 -14.98 -4.27 -0.93
N PRO A 109 -15.92 -4.08 0.02
CA PRO A 109 -15.65 -4.34 1.43
C PRO A 109 -15.60 -5.85 1.72
N GLY A 110 -14.61 -6.29 2.50
CA GLY A 110 -14.51 -7.65 3.02
C GLY A 110 -13.14 -7.98 3.63
N ASP A 111 -13.05 -9.13 4.29
CA ASP A 111 -11.86 -9.53 5.03
C ASP A 111 -10.97 -10.48 4.21
N LEU A 112 -9.76 -10.02 3.91
CA LEU A 112 -8.74 -10.80 3.19
C LEU A 112 -8.19 -12.00 3.99
N SER A 113 -8.47 -12.11 5.29
CA SER A 113 -8.22 -13.33 6.05
C SER A 113 -9.11 -14.50 5.61
N ASP A 114 -10.28 -14.21 5.01
CA ASP A 114 -11.18 -15.19 4.44
C ASP A 114 -10.69 -15.68 3.05
N PRO A 115 -10.39 -16.98 2.89
CA PRO A 115 -9.98 -17.56 1.62
C PRO A 115 -11.00 -17.42 0.48
N ASP A 116 -12.30 -17.37 0.79
CA ASP A 116 -13.35 -17.24 -0.22
C ASP A 116 -13.44 -15.79 -0.70
N TYR A 117 -13.39 -14.83 0.23
CA TYR A 117 -13.31 -13.41 -0.11
C TYR A 117 -12.09 -13.07 -0.98
N CYS A 118 -10.92 -13.67 -0.70
CA CYS A 118 -9.71 -13.48 -1.53
C CYS A 118 -9.93 -13.80 -3.02
N GLN A 119 -10.79 -14.77 -3.33
CA GLN A 119 -11.14 -15.10 -4.71
C GLN A 119 -12.23 -14.18 -5.23
N GLN A 120 -13.28 -13.98 -4.44
CA GLN A 120 -14.44 -13.17 -4.78
C GLN A 120 -14.06 -11.73 -5.14
N VAL A 121 -13.18 -11.09 -4.36
CA VAL A 121 -12.75 -9.71 -4.58
C VAL A 121 -12.10 -9.50 -5.96
N VAL A 122 -11.39 -10.51 -6.48
CA VAL A 122 -10.78 -10.45 -7.81
C VAL A 122 -11.84 -10.57 -8.90
N HIS A 123 -12.80 -11.47 -8.73
CA HIS A 123 -13.92 -11.64 -9.65
C HIS A 123 -14.75 -10.36 -9.73
N ASP A 124 -15.14 -9.80 -8.57
CA ASP A 124 -15.94 -8.59 -8.49
C ASP A 124 -15.18 -7.36 -9.03
N ALA A 125 -13.87 -7.28 -8.82
CA ALA A 125 -13.05 -6.23 -9.42
C ALA A 125 -13.02 -6.36 -10.95
N ALA A 126 -12.78 -7.57 -11.47
CA ALA A 126 -12.76 -7.79 -12.91
C ALA A 126 -14.12 -7.51 -13.56
N ASP A 127 -15.23 -7.90 -12.92
CA ASP A 127 -16.58 -7.65 -13.42
C ASP A 127 -16.94 -6.16 -13.33
N GLY A 128 -16.68 -5.52 -12.19
CA GLY A 128 -16.98 -4.11 -11.94
C GLY A 128 -16.18 -3.15 -12.82
N LEU A 129 -14.95 -3.51 -13.19
CA LEU A 129 -14.10 -2.73 -14.09
C LEU A 129 -14.22 -3.16 -15.56
N GLY A 130 -14.82 -4.33 -15.84
CA GLY A 130 -14.86 -4.93 -17.18
C GLY A 130 -13.50 -5.44 -17.67
N GLY A 131 -12.68 -5.96 -16.77
CA GLY A 131 -11.32 -6.48 -16.99
C GLY A 131 -10.38 -6.13 -15.84
N LEU A 132 -9.19 -6.72 -15.82
CA LEU A 132 -8.16 -6.44 -14.80
C LEU A 132 -6.77 -6.52 -15.44
N ASP A 133 -5.95 -5.49 -15.25
CA ASP A 133 -4.58 -5.43 -15.78
C ASP A 133 -3.54 -4.87 -14.78
N ALA A 134 -3.98 -4.45 -13.60
CA ALA A 134 -3.12 -4.07 -12.49
C ALA A 134 -3.64 -4.67 -11.17
N LEU A 135 -2.72 -5.22 -10.38
CA LEU A 135 -2.99 -5.61 -9.00
C LEU A 135 -1.99 -4.91 -8.08
N VAL A 136 -2.49 -4.28 -7.02
CA VAL A 136 -1.68 -3.76 -5.92
C VAL A 136 -2.05 -4.50 -4.64
N ASN A 137 -1.17 -5.38 -4.17
CA ASN A 137 -1.31 -6.03 -2.87
C ASN A 137 -0.71 -5.11 -1.80
N ASN A 138 -1.54 -4.28 -1.18
CA ASN A 138 -1.11 -3.28 -0.20
C ASN A 138 -1.63 -3.53 1.22
N ALA A 139 -2.81 -4.13 1.39
CA ALA A 139 -3.36 -4.47 2.70
C ALA A 139 -2.35 -5.22 3.57
N GLY A 140 -2.32 -4.90 4.86
CA GLY A 140 -1.44 -5.56 5.81
C GLY A 140 -1.80 -5.32 7.26
N ARG A 141 -1.45 -6.31 8.09
CA ARG A 141 -1.57 -6.30 9.55
C ARG A 141 -0.19 -6.07 10.16
N GLN A 142 -0.11 -5.21 11.16
CA GLN A 142 1.11 -4.89 11.91
C GLN A 142 0.75 -4.60 13.37
N ILE A 143 1.21 -5.44 14.30
CA ILE A 143 0.97 -5.26 15.74
C ILE A 143 2.31 -5.38 16.47
N ALA A 144 2.68 -4.35 17.23
CA ALA A 144 3.91 -4.27 17.98
C ALA A 144 3.88 -5.17 19.23
N VAL A 145 4.91 -6.00 19.39
CA VAL A 145 5.12 -6.83 20.59
C VAL A 145 6.59 -6.76 20.97
N GLU A 146 6.89 -6.22 22.15
CA GLU A 146 8.26 -5.95 22.60
C GLU A 146 9.11 -7.21 22.78
N GLU A 147 8.54 -8.24 23.40
CA GLU A 147 9.24 -9.48 23.74
C GLU A 147 8.58 -10.68 23.06
N ILE A 148 9.40 -11.59 22.52
CA ILE A 148 8.90 -12.79 21.81
C ILE A 148 8.04 -13.69 22.72
N GLU A 149 8.25 -13.65 24.03
CA GLU A 149 7.48 -14.42 25.01
C GLU A 149 6.00 -14.00 25.07
N ASP A 150 5.70 -12.75 24.69
CA ASP A 150 4.35 -12.19 24.63
C ASP A 150 3.71 -12.34 23.23
N LEU A 151 4.50 -12.74 22.22
CA LEU A 151 4.01 -12.93 20.86
C LEU A 151 3.22 -14.23 20.75
N SER A 152 1.89 -14.12 20.79
CA SER A 152 0.99 -15.27 20.71
C SER A 152 1.02 -15.96 19.34
N ASP A 153 0.76 -17.27 19.34
CA ASP A 153 0.55 -18.06 18.11
C ASP A 153 -0.60 -17.50 17.26
N GLU A 154 -1.63 -16.94 17.90
CA GLU A 154 -2.77 -16.32 17.23
C GLU A 154 -2.36 -15.06 16.46
N GLN A 155 -1.60 -14.16 17.10
CA GLN A 155 -1.09 -12.98 16.43
C GLN A 155 -0.16 -13.38 15.28
N TRP A 156 0.80 -14.27 15.53
CA TRP A 156 1.70 -14.77 14.48
C TRP A 156 0.92 -15.32 13.28
N GLY A 157 -0.08 -16.16 13.54
CA GLY A 157 -0.96 -16.73 12.53
C GLY A 157 -1.72 -15.66 11.73
N SER A 158 -2.36 -14.71 12.42
CA SER A 158 -3.16 -13.65 11.81
C SER A 158 -2.33 -12.70 10.93
N THR A 159 -1.11 -12.37 11.34
CA THR A 159 -0.17 -11.54 10.57
C THR A 159 0.23 -12.24 9.27
N PHE A 160 0.52 -13.55 9.30
CA PHE A 160 0.81 -14.32 8.09
C PHE A 160 -0.41 -14.59 7.22
N GLU A 161 -1.60 -14.76 7.81
CA GLU A 161 -2.84 -14.94 7.08
C GLU A 161 -3.12 -13.71 6.20
N THR A 162 -3.07 -12.53 6.80
CA THR A 162 -3.32 -11.26 6.10
C THR A 162 -2.20 -10.93 5.11
N ASN A 163 -0.93 -10.97 5.54
CA ASN A 163 0.16 -10.39 4.75
C ASN A 163 0.67 -11.34 3.66
N ILE A 164 0.58 -12.66 3.86
CA ILE A 164 1.16 -13.67 2.95
C ILE A 164 0.08 -14.50 2.28
N ARG A 165 -0.78 -15.16 3.04
CA ARG A 165 -1.74 -16.11 2.49
C ARG A 165 -2.79 -15.39 1.64
N ALA A 166 -3.31 -14.26 2.12
CA ALA A 166 -4.23 -13.45 1.34
C ALA A 166 -3.59 -12.94 0.04
N MET A 167 -2.41 -12.32 0.12
CA MET A 167 -1.65 -11.87 -1.07
C MET A 167 -1.47 -13.00 -2.09
N PHE A 168 -1.09 -14.19 -1.63
CA PHE A 168 -0.96 -15.37 -2.47
C PHE A 168 -2.28 -15.75 -3.15
N ARG A 169 -3.39 -15.82 -2.40
CA ARG A 169 -4.70 -16.22 -2.94
C ARG A 169 -5.24 -15.19 -3.93
N VAL A 170 -5.22 -13.91 -3.59
CA VAL A 170 -5.62 -12.81 -4.48
C VAL A 170 -4.78 -12.84 -5.76
N THR A 171 -3.46 -12.93 -5.64
CA THR A 171 -2.55 -12.97 -6.79
C THR A 171 -2.81 -14.19 -7.67
N LYS A 172 -2.99 -15.37 -7.08
CA LYS A 172 -3.26 -16.62 -7.80
C LYS A 172 -4.52 -16.50 -8.66
N THR A 173 -5.59 -15.91 -8.12
CA THR A 173 -6.84 -15.67 -8.86
C THR A 173 -6.66 -14.60 -9.92
N ALA A 174 -6.04 -13.47 -9.57
CA ALA A 174 -5.85 -12.33 -10.48
C ALA A 174 -5.10 -12.71 -11.75
N VAL A 175 -4.08 -13.58 -11.65
CA VAL A 175 -3.28 -14.07 -12.78
C VAL A 175 -4.13 -14.73 -13.89
N GLY A 176 -5.36 -15.16 -13.62
CA GLY A 176 -6.31 -15.63 -14.62
C GLY A 176 -6.90 -14.52 -15.50
N TYR A 177 -6.94 -13.28 -15.01
CA TYR A 177 -7.46 -12.10 -15.71
C TYR A 177 -6.37 -11.24 -16.36
N LEU A 178 -5.14 -11.28 -15.84
CA LEU A 178 -4.05 -10.40 -16.26
C LEU A 178 -3.53 -10.74 -17.68
N PRO A 179 -3.68 -9.84 -18.68
CA PRO A 179 -3.11 -10.04 -20.02
C PRO A 179 -1.60 -9.70 -20.06
N ALA A 180 -0.95 -9.99 -21.19
CA ALA A 180 0.40 -9.47 -21.43
C ALA A 180 0.40 -7.93 -21.37
N GLY A 181 1.39 -7.35 -20.70
CA GLY A 181 1.47 -5.92 -20.36
C GLY A 181 0.92 -5.58 -18.96
N ALA A 182 0.24 -6.52 -18.30
CA ALA A 182 -0.24 -6.34 -16.93
C ALA A 182 0.88 -6.33 -15.89
N THR A 183 0.53 -5.96 -14.67
CA THR A 183 1.49 -5.71 -13.59
C THR A 183 0.90 -6.04 -12.22
N ILE A 184 1.75 -6.55 -11.34
CA ILE A 184 1.48 -6.76 -9.94
C ILE A 184 2.51 -5.95 -9.14
N VAL A 185 2.05 -5.13 -8.20
CA VAL A 185 2.91 -4.38 -7.28
C VAL A 185 2.57 -4.76 -5.84
N ASN A 186 3.56 -5.24 -5.09
CA ASN A 186 3.36 -5.67 -3.70
C ASN A 186 3.99 -4.66 -2.73
N SER A 187 3.27 -4.33 -1.66
CA SER A 187 3.77 -3.46 -0.60
C SER A 187 4.57 -4.26 0.42
N THR A 188 5.90 -4.17 0.35
CA THR A 188 6.79 -4.67 1.40
C THR A 188 7.07 -3.56 2.42
N SER A 189 8.25 -3.51 3.03
CA SER A 189 8.66 -2.50 4.01
C SER A 189 10.18 -2.49 4.15
N VAL A 190 10.75 -1.38 4.62
CA VAL A 190 12.13 -1.35 5.13
C VAL A 190 12.38 -2.41 6.23
N GLN A 191 11.33 -2.84 6.95
CA GLN A 191 11.39 -3.92 7.94
C GLN A 191 11.84 -5.27 7.35
N ALA A 192 11.72 -5.47 6.02
CA ALA A 192 12.28 -6.65 5.34
C ALA A 192 13.82 -6.70 5.40
N TYR A 193 14.48 -5.57 5.63
CA TYR A 193 15.93 -5.40 5.58
C TYR A 193 16.51 -4.95 6.92
N SER A 194 15.76 -4.13 7.65
CA SER A 194 16.14 -3.54 8.93
C SER A 194 15.03 -3.80 9.96
N PRO A 195 14.84 -5.06 10.40
CA PRO A 195 13.76 -5.44 11.30
C PRO A 195 13.91 -4.76 12.67
N SER A 196 12.83 -4.16 13.16
CA SER A 196 12.73 -3.63 14.52
C SER A 196 12.43 -4.76 15.50
N THR A 197 12.94 -4.65 16.73
CA THR A 197 12.83 -5.69 17.76
C THR A 197 11.37 -6.02 18.08
N HIS A 198 10.49 -5.02 18.03
CA HIS A 198 9.08 -5.14 18.38
C HIS A 198 8.14 -5.57 17.24
N LEU A 199 8.66 -5.95 16.05
CA LEU A 199 7.85 -6.25 14.86
C LEU A 199 8.27 -7.57 14.18
N LEU A 200 8.53 -8.61 14.97
CA LEU A 200 9.13 -9.86 14.49
C LEU A 200 8.29 -10.59 13.43
N ASP A 201 7.00 -10.81 13.69
CA ASP A 201 6.06 -11.45 12.76
C ASP A 201 5.88 -10.60 11.50
N TYR A 202 5.62 -9.30 11.67
CA TYR A 202 5.45 -8.35 10.57
C TYR A 202 6.68 -8.30 9.66
N ALA A 203 7.87 -8.08 10.21
CA ALA A 203 9.11 -8.00 9.44
C ALA A 203 9.38 -9.31 8.66
N SER A 204 9.09 -10.46 9.29
CA SER A 204 9.15 -11.77 8.63
C SER A 204 8.23 -11.84 7.40
N THR A 205 6.99 -11.35 7.52
CA THR A 205 6.09 -11.29 6.35
C THR A 205 6.58 -10.32 5.27
N LYS A 206 7.14 -9.16 5.63
CA LYS A 206 7.63 -8.20 4.64
C LYS A 206 8.85 -8.73 3.87
N ALA A 207 9.75 -9.47 4.54
CA ALA A 207 10.82 -10.20 3.86
C ALA A 207 10.28 -11.30 2.92
N ALA A 208 9.26 -12.05 3.35
CA ALA A 208 8.62 -13.07 2.53
C ALA A 208 7.90 -12.46 1.29
N ILE A 209 7.22 -11.32 1.43
CA ILE A 209 6.60 -10.59 0.30
C ILE A 209 7.66 -10.19 -0.74
N ASN A 210 8.81 -9.69 -0.28
CA ASN A 210 9.90 -9.30 -1.17
C ASN A 210 10.43 -10.50 -1.96
N ASN A 211 10.71 -11.62 -1.28
CA ASN A 211 11.18 -12.83 -1.96
C ASN A 211 10.11 -13.44 -2.89
N PHE A 212 8.85 -13.46 -2.47
CA PHE A 212 7.71 -13.90 -3.30
C PHE A 212 7.62 -13.09 -4.59
N THR A 213 7.76 -11.76 -4.50
CA THR A 213 7.76 -10.84 -5.65
C THR A 213 8.83 -11.23 -6.66
N LYS A 214 10.07 -11.48 -6.21
CA LYS A 214 11.19 -11.87 -7.07
C LYS A 214 10.93 -13.20 -7.78
N GLY A 215 10.49 -14.21 -7.02
CA GLY A 215 10.13 -15.52 -7.57
C GLY A 215 9.02 -15.42 -8.62
N LEU A 216 7.93 -14.74 -8.28
CA LEU A 216 6.78 -14.61 -9.18
C LEU A 216 7.10 -13.78 -10.44
N ALA A 217 7.95 -12.76 -10.33
CA ALA A 217 8.42 -11.99 -11.48
C ALA A 217 9.07 -12.89 -12.53
N THR A 218 9.97 -13.78 -12.11
CA THR A 218 10.63 -14.71 -13.03
C THR A 218 9.65 -15.69 -13.66
N GLN A 219 8.66 -16.15 -12.89
CA GLN A 219 7.64 -17.08 -13.36
C GLN A 219 6.70 -16.46 -14.41
N LEU A 220 6.32 -15.20 -14.21
CA LEU A 220 5.33 -14.52 -15.06
C LEU A 220 5.95 -13.71 -16.20
N ALA A 221 7.27 -13.47 -16.19
CA ALA A 221 7.96 -12.74 -17.26
C ALA A 221 7.71 -13.30 -18.67
N PRO A 222 7.74 -14.64 -18.92
CA PRO A 222 7.43 -15.18 -20.25
C PRO A 222 6.00 -14.91 -20.72
N ARG A 223 5.07 -14.61 -19.79
CA ARG A 223 3.69 -14.21 -20.08
C ARG A 223 3.52 -12.70 -20.30
N GLY A 224 4.60 -11.94 -20.21
CA GLY A 224 4.58 -10.48 -20.35
C GLY A 224 3.95 -9.75 -19.16
N ILE A 225 3.88 -10.37 -17.98
CA ILE A 225 3.35 -9.76 -16.75
C ILE A 225 4.52 -9.40 -15.84
N ARG A 226 4.60 -8.15 -15.41
CA ARG A 226 5.66 -7.66 -14.50
C ARG A 226 5.21 -7.78 -13.06
N VAL A 227 6.12 -8.14 -12.16
CA VAL A 227 5.85 -8.20 -10.71
C VAL A 227 6.97 -7.45 -10.00
N ASN A 228 6.62 -6.45 -9.20
CA ASN A 228 7.57 -5.63 -8.46
C ASN A 228 7.07 -5.35 -7.04
N ALA A 229 7.93 -4.77 -6.21
CA ALA A 229 7.57 -4.34 -4.87
C ALA A 229 7.93 -2.88 -4.63
N VAL A 230 7.22 -2.26 -3.70
CA VAL A 230 7.59 -0.97 -3.10
C VAL A 230 7.87 -1.20 -1.63
N ALA A 231 8.99 -0.68 -1.14
CA ALA A 231 9.42 -0.76 0.25
C ALA A 231 9.33 0.62 0.92
N PRO A 232 8.22 0.94 1.60
CA PRO A 232 8.12 2.17 2.38
C PRO A 232 9.05 2.16 3.59
N GLY A 233 9.54 3.34 3.96
CA GLY A 233 10.08 3.61 5.30
C GLY A 233 8.97 3.99 6.29
N PRO A 234 9.23 4.91 7.24
CA PRO A 234 8.20 5.38 8.17
C PRO A 234 7.24 6.35 7.47
N ILE A 235 6.04 5.86 7.15
CA ILE A 235 4.96 6.64 6.53
C ILE A 235 3.83 6.84 7.54
N TRP A 236 3.37 8.08 7.69
CA TRP A 236 2.29 8.42 8.59
C TRP A 236 0.97 7.85 8.05
N THR A 237 0.36 6.92 8.78
CA THR A 237 -0.84 6.15 8.40
C THR A 237 -1.58 5.64 9.64
N PRO A 238 -2.87 5.29 9.55
CA PRO A 238 -3.64 4.70 10.65
C PRO A 238 -2.99 3.45 11.25
N LEU A 239 -2.36 2.62 10.41
CA LEU A 239 -1.62 1.41 10.82
C LEU A 239 -0.62 1.67 11.96
N GLN A 240 0.00 2.85 12.02
CA GLN A 240 0.98 3.16 13.08
C GLN A 240 0.32 3.44 14.43
N VAL A 241 -0.90 4.00 14.44
CA VAL A 241 -1.63 4.33 15.68
C VAL A 241 -2.55 3.20 16.14
N SER A 242 -2.89 2.26 15.25
CA SER A 242 -3.63 1.02 15.54
C SER A 242 -2.68 -0.14 15.87
N ASP A 243 -1.87 0.07 16.91
CA ASP A 243 -0.89 -0.88 17.46
C ASP A 243 0.32 -1.24 16.58
N GLY A 244 0.48 -0.62 15.39
CA GLY A 244 1.70 -0.81 14.60
C GLY A 244 2.97 -0.22 15.22
N GLN A 245 2.83 0.75 16.14
CA GLN A 245 3.94 1.28 16.93
C GLN A 245 3.57 1.38 18.42
N PRO A 246 4.54 1.21 19.33
CA PRO A 246 4.38 1.65 20.71
C PRO A 246 3.96 3.13 20.75
N LYS A 247 2.92 3.47 21.51
CA LYS A 247 2.34 4.82 21.51
C LYS A 247 3.36 5.89 21.95
N GLU A 248 4.30 5.49 22.79
CA GLU A 248 5.43 6.32 23.25
C GLU A 248 6.41 6.69 22.14
N ALA A 249 6.47 5.91 21.06
CA ALA A 249 7.34 6.17 19.91
C ALA A 249 6.73 7.16 18.91
N LEU A 250 5.40 7.35 18.91
CA LEU A 250 4.69 8.19 17.94
C LEU A 250 5.22 9.63 17.82
N PRO A 251 5.55 10.35 18.93
CA PRO A 251 6.09 11.71 18.83
C PRO A 251 7.43 11.83 18.08
N HIS A 252 8.17 10.74 17.96
CA HIS A 252 9.47 10.68 17.29
C HIS A 252 9.42 9.92 15.96
N PHE A 253 8.21 9.54 15.50
CA PHE A 253 8.03 8.72 14.31
C PHE A 253 8.65 9.36 13.07
N GLY A 254 9.54 8.62 12.40
CA GLY A 254 10.22 9.05 11.16
C GLY A 254 11.33 10.10 11.31
N LYS A 255 11.55 10.67 12.51
CA LYS A 255 12.61 11.67 12.76
C LYS A 255 14.03 11.13 12.60
N ASN A 256 14.18 9.81 12.65
CA ASN A 256 15.45 9.10 12.48
C ASN A 256 15.84 8.83 11.01
N THR A 257 15.00 9.22 10.04
CA THR A 257 15.37 9.13 8.62
C THR A 257 16.39 10.23 8.26
N PRO A 258 17.22 10.04 7.22
CA PRO A 258 18.08 11.13 6.73
C PRO A 258 17.35 12.40 6.29
N LEU A 259 16.08 12.31 5.86
CA LEU A 259 15.24 13.48 5.61
C LEU A 259 14.69 14.15 6.89
N GLY A 260 14.85 13.53 8.06
CA GLY A 260 14.48 14.08 9.36
C GLY A 260 12.99 14.08 9.68
N ARG A 261 12.16 13.46 8.83
CA ARG A 261 10.69 13.40 8.98
C ARG A 261 10.10 12.08 8.51
N ALA A 262 8.89 11.79 8.97
CA ALA A 262 8.06 10.76 8.36
C ALA A 262 7.64 11.16 6.92
N GLY A 263 7.47 10.16 6.06
CA GLY A 263 6.85 10.35 4.76
C GLY A 263 5.33 10.48 4.87
N GLN A 264 4.72 11.13 3.88
CA GLN A 264 3.27 11.15 3.70
C GLN A 264 2.84 10.09 2.66
N PRO A 265 1.63 9.52 2.74
CA PRO A 265 1.15 8.54 1.78
C PRO A 265 1.28 8.96 0.32
N THR A 266 0.99 10.23 0.00
CA THR A 266 1.13 10.75 -1.38
C THR A 266 2.55 10.64 -1.95
N GLU A 267 3.59 10.54 -1.12
CA GLU A 267 4.98 10.41 -1.57
C GLU A 267 5.28 9.01 -2.13
N LEU A 268 4.43 8.02 -1.83
CA LEU A 268 4.55 6.66 -2.33
C LEU A 268 3.90 6.51 -3.70
N ALA A 269 2.83 7.26 -3.97
CA ALA A 269 2.03 7.11 -5.17
C ALA A 269 2.82 7.15 -6.50
N PRO A 270 3.81 8.05 -6.70
CA PRO A 270 4.62 8.07 -7.92
C PRO A 270 5.35 6.75 -8.22
N ALA A 271 5.80 6.03 -7.18
CA ALA A 271 6.48 4.74 -7.31
C ALA A 271 5.53 3.66 -7.84
N TYR A 272 4.31 3.59 -7.29
CA TYR A 272 3.30 2.66 -7.77
C TYR A 272 2.84 3.01 -9.19
N VAL A 273 2.68 4.29 -9.52
CA VAL A 273 2.34 4.70 -10.90
C VAL A 273 3.45 4.31 -11.88
N PHE A 274 4.72 4.56 -11.55
CA PHE A 274 5.86 4.15 -12.38
C PHE A 274 5.88 2.64 -12.61
N LEU A 275 5.80 1.85 -11.52
CA LEU A 275 5.83 0.38 -11.62
C LEU A 275 4.59 -0.18 -12.32
N THR A 276 3.49 0.56 -12.31
CA THR A 276 2.26 0.14 -12.98
C THR A 276 2.27 0.52 -14.46
N SER A 277 2.81 1.68 -14.84
CA SER A 277 2.76 2.15 -16.23
C SER A 277 3.69 1.37 -17.17
N ALA A 278 3.55 1.59 -18.48
CA ALA A 278 4.41 0.97 -19.49
C ALA A 278 5.85 1.52 -19.48
N GLU A 279 6.13 2.61 -18.75
CA GLU A 279 7.45 3.23 -18.71
C GLU A 279 8.48 2.37 -17.95
N SER A 280 8.02 1.42 -17.14
CA SER A 280 8.83 0.46 -16.38
C SER A 280 8.92 -0.92 -17.07
N SER A 281 8.88 -0.95 -18.40
CA SER A 281 8.80 -2.20 -19.21
C SER A 281 9.94 -3.20 -18.98
N TYR A 282 11.10 -2.73 -18.53
CA TYR A 282 12.27 -3.56 -18.21
C TYR A 282 12.54 -3.68 -16.70
N VAL A 283 11.56 -3.34 -15.87
CA VAL A 283 11.62 -3.43 -14.41
C VAL A 283 10.68 -4.54 -13.93
N LEU A 284 11.28 -5.63 -13.44
CA LEU A 284 10.58 -6.78 -12.90
C LEU A 284 11.46 -7.46 -11.83
N GLY A 285 10.84 -7.97 -10.78
CA GLY A 285 11.52 -8.55 -9.62
C GLY A 285 12.23 -7.51 -8.74
N GLU A 286 12.00 -6.22 -9.00
CA GLU A 286 12.68 -5.16 -8.28
C GLU A 286 11.89 -4.69 -7.05
N THR A 287 12.62 -4.12 -6.09
CA THR A 287 12.05 -3.44 -4.93
C THR A 287 12.44 -1.98 -4.97
N LEU A 288 11.46 -1.10 -5.16
CA LEU A 288 11.68 0.34 -5.14
C LEU A 288 11.54 0.87 -3.70
N ASN A 289 12.63 1.34 -3.12
CA ASN A 289 12.67 1.88 -1.77
C ASN A 289 12.19 3.34 -1.73
N VAL A 290 11.20 3.64 -0.90
CA VAL A 290 10.68 4.99 -0.66
C VAL A 290 10.69 5.23 0.86
N ASN A 291 11.88 5.50 1.40
CA ASN A 291 12.16 5.36 2.83
C ASN A 291 12.88 6.56 3.48
N GLY A 292 12.91 7.72 2.81
CA GLY A 292 13.53 8.92 3.35
C GLY A 292 15.07 8.85 3.47
N GLY A 293 15.71 7.94 2.72
CA GLY A 293 17.18 7.82 2.64
C GLY A 293 17.78 6.75 3.54
N GLN A 294 16.97 5.93 4.20
CA GLN A 294 17.47 4.80 4.99
C GLN A 294 18.22 3.80 4.09
N PRO A 295 19.50 3.48 4.37
CA PRO A 295 20.24 2.51 3.57
C PRO A 295 19.60 1.12 3.64
N THR A 296 19.37 0.49 2.48
CA THR A 296 18.89 -0.89 2.37
C THR A 296 19.81 -1.68 1.43
N PRO A 297 19.98 -3.00 1.63
CA PRO A 297 20.71 -3.89 0.72
C PRO A 297 20.13 -3.96 -0.70
#